data_AF-A0A0P9CH59-F1
#
_entry.id   AF-A0A0P9CH59-F1
#
_cell.length_a   1.000
_cell.length_b   1.000
_cell.length_c   1.000
_cell.angle_alpha   90.00
_cell.angle_beta   90.00
_cell.angle_gamma   90.00
#
_symmetry.space_group_name_H-M   'P 1'
#
loop_
_entity.id
_entity.type
_entity.pdbx_description
1 polymer ?
#
loop_
_entity_poly.entity_id
_entity_poly.type
_entity_poly.pdbx_seq_one_letter_code
_entity_poly.pdbx_strand_id
1 'polypeptide(L)' 'MDLGTLGQFGFVPEWPGVDVFPPQPMVSQTRHVLDQYRNNGGRYEEFVVEGTGHSPHIEKPEVVWEKLIAHFANS' A
#
# COMPACT_ATOMS: atom_id res chain seq x y z
N MET A 1 -0.87 10.82 3.45
CA MET A 1 -2.32 11.04 3.55
C MET A 1 -2.85 11.17 2.14
N ASP A 2 -3.89 10.43 1.78
CA ASP A 2 -4.42 10.39 0.40
C ASP A 2 -5.33 11.60 0.10
N LEU A 3 -5.47 11.96 -1.17
CA LEU A 3 -6.25 13.11 -1.62
C LEU A 3 -7.75 12.96 -1.33
N GLY A 4 -8.30 11.74 -1.38
CA GLY A 4 -9.69 11.48 -1.00
C GLY A 4 -9.94 11.74 0.48
N THR A 5 -9.01 11.34 1.35
CA THR A 5 -9.03 11.67 2.78
C THR A 5 -8.94 13.18 3.03
N LEU A 6 -8.06 13.89 2.32
CA LEU A 6 -7.94 15.35 2.42
C LEU A 6 -9.20 16.07 1.93
N GLY A 7 -9.80 15.61 0.84
CA GLY A 7 -11.06 16.12 0.32
C GLY A 7 -12.22 15.93 1.30
N GLN A 8 -12.30 14.76 1.93
CA GLN A 8 -13.29 14.49 2.98
C GLN A 8 -13.14 15.42 4.20
N PHE A 9 -11.92 15.85 4.51
CA PHE A 9 -11.66 16.84 5.57
C PHE A 9 -11.77 18.30 5.12
N GLY A 10 -12.17 18.56 3.87
CA GLY A 10 -12.36 19.91 3.33
C GLY A 10 -11.06 20.64 2.97
N PHE A 11 -9.94 19.94 2.91
CA PHE A 11 -8.64 20.53 2.53
C PHE A 11 -8.42 20.60 1.01
N VAL A 12 -9.28 19.96 0.21
CA VAL A 12 -9.22 20.00 -1.26
C VAL A 12 -10.44 20.78 -1.79
N PRO A 13 -10.25 21.99 -2.32
CA PRO A 13 -11.32 22.75 -2.96
C PRO A 13 -11.95 21.97 -4.10
N GLU A 14 -13.27 22.08 -4.26
CA GLU A 14 -14.05 21.44 -5.33
C GLU A 14 -13.93 19.90 -5.38
N TRP A 15 -13.51 19.25 -4.29
CA TRP A 15 -13.50 17.79 -4.21
C TRP A 15 -14.92 17.23 -4.49
N PRO A 16 -15.07 16.27 -5.42
CA PRO A 16 -16.37 15.89 -5.99
C PRO A 16 -17.27 15.05 -5.06
N GLY A 17 -16.81 14.79 -3.83
CA GLY A 17 -17.53 13.99 -2.86
C GLY A 17 -17.11 12.52 -2.83
N VAL A 18 -17.54 11.84 -1.76
CA VAL A 18 -17.14 10.45 -1.45
C VAL A 18 -17.63 9.45 -2.48
N ASP A 19 -18.75 9.73 -3.15
CA ASP A 19 -19.33 8.85 -4.16
C ASP A 19 -18.52 8.84 -5.46
N VAL A 20 -17.70 9.88 -5.70
CA VAL A 20 -16.90 10.06 -6.92
C VAL A 20 -15.42 9.81 -6.67
N PHE A 21 -14.88 10.31 -5.56
CA PHE A 21 -13.45 10.18 -5.23
C PHE A 21 -13.25 9.87 -3.74
N PRO A 22 -13.67 8.67 -3.28
CA PRO A 22 -13.53 8.28 -1.88
C PRO A 22 -12.05 8.17 -1.47
N PRO A 23 -11.73 8.14 -0.16
CA PRO A 23 -10.41 7.75 0.31
C PRO A 23 -9.94 6.46 -0.36
N GLN A 24 -8.70 6.46 -0.86
CA GLN A 24 -8.13 5.34 -1.61
C GLN A 24 -7.13 4.57 -0.72
N PRO A 25 -7.59 3.56 0.06
CA PRO A 25 -6.70 2.77 0.90
C PRO A 25 -5.80 1.87 0.04
N MET A 26 -4.57 2.33 -0.21
CA MET A 26 -3.58 1.61 -1.02
C MET A 26 -3.36 0.16 -0.56
N VAL A 27 -3.35 -0.08 0.76
CA VAL A 27 -3.07 -1.41 1.33
C VAL A 27 -4.13 -2.43 0.92
N SER A 28 -5.43 -2.12 1.09
CA SER A 28 -6.49 -3.06 0.73
C SER A 28 -6.61 -3.27 -0.78
N GLN A 29 -6.32 -2.24 -1.58
CA GLN A 29 -6.29 -2.37 -3.04
C GLN A 29 -5.16 -3.31 -3.49
N THR A 30 -3.96 -3.13 -2.95
CA THR A 30 -2.81 -4.01 -3.23
C THR A 30 -3.09 -5.46 -2.79
N ARG A 31 -3.64 -5.66 -1.59
CA ARG A 31 -4.02 -7.01 -1.11
C ARG A 31 -5.02 -7.68 -2.05
N HIS A 32 -6.06 -6.97 -2.50
CA HIS A 32 -7.04 -7.53 -3.42
C HIS A 32 -6.41 -8.06 -4.73
N VAL A 33 -5.46 -7.31 -5.32
CA VAL A 33 -4.74 -7.74 -6.51
C VAL A 33 -3.86 -8.97 -6.24
N LEU A 34 -3.12 -8.96 -5.12
CA LEU A 34 -2.24 -10.07 -4.73
C LEU A 34 -3.02 -11.35 -4.36
N ASP A 35 -4.20 -11.22 -3.75
CA ASP A 35 -5.10 -12.34 -3.47
C ASP A 35 -5.59 -12.99 -4.77
N GLN A 36 -5.97 -12.19 -5.77
CA GLN A 36 -6.31 -12.72 -7.09
C GLN A 36 -5.13 -13.41 -7.77
N TYR A 37 -3.93 -12.82 -7.67
CA TYR A 37 -2.71 -13.44 -8.18
C TYR A 37 -2.46 -14.82 -7.53
N ARG A 38 -2.62 -14.92 -6.20
CA ARG A 38 -2.50 -16.19 -5.47
C ARG A 38 -3.56 -17.22 -5.86
N ASN A 39 -4.81 -16.80 -6.03
CA ASN A 39 -5.90 -17.67 -6.49
C ASN A 39 -5.64 -18.25 -7.89
N ASN A 40 -4.85 -17.55 -8.70
CA ASN A 40 -4.42 -17.99 -10.04
C ASN A 40 -3.09 -18.76 -10.04
N GLY A 41 -2.64 -19.26 -8.88
CA GLY A 41 -1.43 -20.08 -8.74
C GLY A 41 -0.15 -19.29 -8.47
N GLY A 42 -0.24 -17.98 -8.37
CA GLY A 42 0.85 -17.12 -7.92
C GLY A 42 1.22 -17.34 -6.45
N ARG A 43 2.41 -16.87 -6.07
CA ARG A 43 2.87 -16.83 -4.68
C ARG A 43 3.37 -15.43 -4.36
N TYR A 44 2.96 -14.90 -3.22
CA TYR A 44 3.47 -13.65 -2.68
C TYR A 44 3.66 -13.79 -1.17
N GLU A 45 4.46 -12.89 -0.63
CA GLU A 45 4.60 -12.68 0.81
C GLU A 45 4.23 -11.23 1.13
N GLU A 46 3.56 -11.02 2.25
CA GLU A 46 3.28 -9.68 2.77
C GLU A 46 4.14 -9.41 4.00
N PHE A 47 4.84 -8.28 4.00
CA PHE A 47 5.66 -7.81 5.12
C PHE A 47 5.33 -6.35 5.42
N VAL A 48 4.84 -6.08 6.62
CA VAL A 48 4.47 -4.73 7.08
C VAL A 48 5.66 -4.11 7.81
N VAL A 49 6.12 -2.96 7.33
CA VAL A 49 7.14 -2.16 8.00
C VAL A 49 6.43 -1.19 8.95
N GLU A 50 6.48 -1.48 10.24
CA GLU A 50 5.82 -0.66 11.25
C GLU A 50 6.43 0.75 11.33
N GLY A 51 5.59 1.77 11.55
CA GLY A 51 6.03 3.15 11.75
C GLY A 51 6.67 3.81 10.53
N THR A 52 6.15 3.53 9.32
CA THR A 52 6.52 4.22 8.06
C THR A 52 5.29 4.73 7.33
N GLY A 53 5.47 5.75 6.50
CA GLY A 53 4.47 6.25 5.57
C GLY A 53 4.42 5.46 4.26
N HIS A 54 4.26 6.16 3.14
CA HIS A 54 4.12 5.56 1.81
C HIS A 54 5.45 5.11 1.19
N SER A 55 6.60 5.39 1.83
CA SER A 55 7.93 5.14 1.28
C SER A 55 8.82 4.36 2.25
N PRO A 56 8.40 3.15 2.71
CA PRO A 56 9.15 2.37 3.69
C PRO A 56 10.59 2.04 3.27
N HIS A 57 10.85 1.91 1.97
CA HIS A 57 12.17 1.64 1.40
C HIS A 57 13.13 2.85 1.49
N ILE A 58 12.61 4.06 1.65
CA ILE A 58 13.41 5.27 1.92
C ILE A 58 13.50 5.52 3.43
N GLU A 59 12.40 5.30 4.17
CA GLU A 59 12.31 5.61 5.60
C GLU A 59 13.06 4.59 6.48
N LYS A 60 13.00 3.30 6.13
CA LYS A 60 13.65 2.18 6.84
C LYS A 60 14.31 1.22 5.85
N PRO A 61 15.35 1.68 5.11
CA PRO A 61 15.94 0.93 4.01
C PRO A 61 16.49 -0.43 4.44
N GLU A 62 17.13 -0.51 5.62
CA GLU A 62 17.73 -1.76 6.13
C GLU A 62 16.67 -2.86 6.32
N VAL A 63 15.55 -2.54 6.96
CA VAL A 63 14.45 -3.47 7.23
C VAL A 63 13.85 -4.00 5.92
N VAL A 64 13.67 -3.12 4.93
CA VAL A 64 13.15 -3.51 3.61
C VAL A 64 14.17 -4.35 2.84
N TRP A 65 15.44 -3.98 2.89
CA TRP A 65 16.51 -4.64 2.15
C TRP A 65 16.78 -6.06 2.65
N GLU A 66 16.85 -6.24 3.97
CA GLU A 66 16.96 -7.55 4.60
C GLU A 66 15.82 -8.47 4.18
N LYS A 67 14.58 -7.96 4.23
CA LYS A 67 13.41 -8.74 3.84
C LYS A 67 13.43 -9.10 2.35
N LEU A 68 13.80 -8.16 1.49
CA LEU A 68 13.85 -8.34 0.05
C LEU A 68 14.90 -9.38 -0.36
N ILE A 69 16.10 -9.31 0.23
CA ILE A 69 17.16 -10.32 0.00
C ILE A 69 16.68 -11.71 0.46
N ALA A 70 16.10 -11.80 1.66
CA ALA A 70 15.58 -13.05 2.18
C ALA A 70 14.48 -13.64 1.30
N HIS A 71 13.64 -12.80 0.67
CA HIS A 71 12.63 -13.27 -0.27
C HIS A 71 13.26 -13.94 -1.50
N PHE A 72 14.23 -13.30 -2.14
CA PHE A 72 14.90 -13.86 -3.32
C PHE A 72 15.73 -15.11 -3.03
N ALA A 73 16.29 -15.23 -1.83
CA ALA A 73 17.03 -16.43 -1.43
C ALA A 73 16.13 -17.66 -1.22
N ASN A 74 14.83 -17.44 -0.97
CA ASN A 74 13.85 -18.48 -0.63
C ASN A 74 12.79 -18.73 -1.73
N SER A 75 12.85 -17.98 -2.83
CA SER A 75 11.88 -18.01 -3.94
C SER A 75 12.27 -18.93 -5.08
#